data_AF-A0A849SLH8-F1
#
_entry.id   AF-A0A849SLH8-F1
#
_cell.length_a   1.000
_cell.length_b   1.000
_cell.length_c   1.000
_cell.angle_alpha   90.00
_cell.angle_beta   90.00
_cell.angle_gamma   90.00
#
_symmetry.space_group_name_H-M   'P 1'
#
loop_
_entity.id
_entity.type
_entity.pdbx_description
1 polymer ?
#
loop_
_entity_poly.entity_id
_entity_poly.type
_entity_poly.pdbx_seq_one_letter_code
_entity_poly.pdbx_strand_id
1 'polypeptide(L)'
;MTYSQRLSLLYGICLAEAQHEAGLDPQTLQSKKLEEYAPLEAATYLACAITVKAIRHAERSPVDEREFNFDMLSVYQAFAMLVYTYLTLPLAEENIAPDFVKASVTIVKSIFAESGEEEWAEIIESGTHKFQLIGDAEQEHWMNYRQDLDKAAIAFVVAGTDENTPYEKEDLIPLFSALLSLLCEAFAND
;
A
#
# COMPACT_ATOMS: atom_id res chain seq x y z
N MET A 1 -8.78 10.67 -18.86
CA MET A 1 -8.74 9.44 -18.06
C MET A 1 -9.21 9.80 -16.67
N THR A 2 -10.20 9.09 -16.12
CA THR A 2 -10.65 9.27 -14.74
C THR A 2 -9.60 8.75 -13.76
N TYR A 3 -9.72 9.07 -12.46
CA TYR A 3 -8.76 8.60 -11.46
C TYR A 3 -8.91 7.07 -11.26
N SER A 4 -10.13 6.55 -11.28
CA SER A 4 -10.40 5.11 -11.27
C SER A 4 -9.70 4.36 -12.41
N GLN A 5 -9.73 4.92 -13.63
CA GLN A 5 -9.01 4.36 -14.77
C GLN A 5 -7.49 4.42 -14.58
N ARG A 6 -6.95 5.48 -13.97
CA ARG A 6 -5.51 5.57 -13.65
C ARG A 6 -5.08 4.46 -12.69
N LEU A 7 -5.85 4.22 -11.62
CA LEU A 7 -5.56 3.11 -10.69
C LEU A 7 -5.56 1.76 -11.40
N SER A 8 -6.59 1.47 -12.22
CA SER A 8 -6.67 0.22 -12.96
C SER A 8 -5.54 0.04 -13.97
N LEU A 9 -5.14 1.12 -14.66
CA LEU A 9 -3.97 1.11 -15.54
C LEU A 9 -2.68 0.80 -14.76
N LEU A 10 -2.44 1.54 -13.68
CA LEU A 10 -1.23 1.39 -12.87
C LEU A 10 -1.13 0.00 -12.26
N TYR A 11 -2.25 -0.55 -11.79
CA TYR A 11 -2.30 -1.93 -11.35
C TYR A 11 -1.86 -2.89 -12.45
N GLY A 12 -2.41 -2.75 -13.67
CA GLY A 12 -2.00 -3.57 -14.81
C GLY A 12 -0.50 -3.47 -15.13
N ILE A 13 0.06 -2.25 -15.07
CA ILE A 13 1.50 -2.00 -15.26
C ILE A 13 2.31 -2.73 -14.18
N CYS A 14 2.01 -2.49 -12.90
CA CYS A 14 2.76 -3.09 -11.79
C CYS A 14 2.60 -4.62 -11.72
N LEU A 15 1.46 -5.17 -12.16
CA LEU A 15 1.27 -6.61 -12.25
C LEU A 15 2.14 -7.22 -13.35
N ALA A 16 2.18 -6.58 -14.53
CA ALA A 16 3.03 -7.02 -15.64
C ALA A 16 4.52 -6.95 -15.27
N GLU A 17 4.94 -5.89 -14.59
CA GLU A 17 6.31 -5.75 -14.05
C GLU A 17 6.64 -6.88 -13.08
N ALA A 18 5.80 -7.14 -12.09
CA ALA A 18 6.02 -8.21 -11.10
C ALA A 18 6.09 -9.60 -11.74
N GLN A 19 5.26 -9.86 -12.76
CA GLN A 19 5.27 -11.12 -13.51
C GLN A 19 6.54 -11.28 -14.35
N HIS A 20 7.00 -10.20 -14.98
CA HIS A 20 8.25 -10.17 -15.71
C HIS A 20 9.46 -10.40 -14.77
N GLU A 21 9.49 -9.76 -13.60
CA GLU A 21 10.50 -9.99 -12.57
C GLU A 21 10.50 -11.44 -12.06
N ALA A 22 9.33 -12.07 -11.98
CA ALA A 22 9.19 -13.48 -11.62
C ALA A 22 9.55 -14.46 -12.76
N GLY A 23 9.96 -13.96 -13.93
CA GLY A 23 10.34 -14.78 -15.08
C GLY A 23 9.16 -15.50 -15.75
N LEU A 24 7.93 -15.01 -15.55
CA LEU A 24 6.74 -15.56 -16.22
C LEU A 24 6.71 -15.09 -17.69
N ASP A 25 6.32 -16.00 -18.59
CA ASP A 25 6.26 -15.72 -20.02
C ASP A 25 5.26 -14.58 -20.33
N PRO A 26 5.63 -13.55 -21.12
CA PRO A 26 4.69 -12.55 -21.61
C PRO A 26 3.42 -13.13 -22.27
N GLN A 27 3.46 -14.36 -22.78
CA GLN A 27 2.30 -15.03 -23.38
C GLN A 27 1.31 -15.64 -22.36
N THR A 28 1.72 -15.86 -21.11
CA THR A 28 0.78 -16.19 -20.01
C THR A 28 0.15 -14.95 -19.37
N LEU A 29 0.57 -13.74 -19.79
CA LEU A 29 -0.12 -12.49 -19.47
C LEU A 29 -1.51 -12.54 -20.12
N GLN A 30 -2.53 -12.96 -19.36
CA GLN A 30 -3.88 -12.55 -19.69
C GLN A 30 -3.93 -11.04 -19.50
N SER A 31 -3.69 -10.29 -20.58
CA SER A 31 -3.94 -8.86 -20.62
C SER A 31 -5.44 -8.65 -20.48
N LYS A 32 -5.90 -8.63 -19.23
CA LYS A 32 -7.23 -8.15 -18.92
C LYS A 32 -7.34 -6.72 -19.43
N LYS A 33 -8.45 -6.39 -20.07
CA LYS A 33 -8.71 -4.99 -20.44
C LYS A 33 -8.69 -4.14 -19.17
N LEU A 34 -8.33 -2.87 -19.32
CA LEU A 34 -8.33 -1.88 -18.23
C LEU A 34 -9.67 -1.82 -17.46
N GLU A 35 -10.76 -2.11 -18.19
CA GLU A 35 -12.15 -2.19 -17.72
C GLU A 35 -12.44 -3.41 -16.83
N GLU A 36 -11.59 -4.44 -16.86
CA GLU A 36 -11.74 -5.68 -16.10
C GLU A 36 -11.06 -5.62 -14.73
N TYR A 37 -10.35 -4.54 -14.42
CA TYR A 37 -9.75 -4.30 -13.13
C TYR A 37 -10.61 -3.33 -12.31
N ALA A 38 -11.20 -3.84 -11.22
CA ALA A 38 -11.98 -3.01 -10.31
C ALA A 38 -11.06 -1.99 -9.60
N PRO A 39 -11.40 -0.69 -9.59
CA PRO A 39 -10.53 0.36 -9.02
C PRO A 39 -10.15 0.14 -7.55
N LEU A 40 -11.06 -0.43 -6.76
CA LEU A 40 -10.79 -0.76 -5.36
C LEU A 40 -9.83 -1.95 -5.21
N GLU A 41 -9.91 -2.94 -6.09
CA GLU A 41 -8.95 -4.07 -6.11
C GLU A 41 -7.57 -3.58 -6.55
N ALA A 42 -7.53 -2.69 -7.54
CA ALA A 42 -6.31 -2.01 -7.96
C ALA A 42 -5.68 -1.23 -6.80
N ALA A 43 -6.46 -0.43 -6.06
CA ALA A 43 -5.97 0.29 -4.89
C ALA A 43 -5.42 -0.64 -3.79
N THR A 44 -6.11 -1.76 -3.51
CA THR A 44 -5.64 -2.75 -2.54
C THR A 44 -4.31 -3.39 -2.98
N TYR A 45 -4.20 -3.80 -4.24
CA TYR A 45 -2.95 -4.34 -4.77
C TYR A 45 -1.81 -3.33 -4.68
N LEU A 46 -2.05 -2.09 -5.12
CA LEU A 46 -1.04 -1.03 -5.12
C LEU A 46 -0.58 -0.70 -3.70
N ALA A 47 -1.50 -0.65 -2.73
CA ALA A 47 -1.14 -0.47 -1.33
C ALA A 47 -0.22 -1.58 -0.80
N CYS A 48 -0.52 -2.84 -1.14
CA CYS A 48 0.35 -3.97 -0.78
C CYS A 48 1.71 -3.88 -1.47
N ALA A 49 1.74 -3.60 -2.78
CA ALA A 49 2.96 -3.53 -3.57
C ALA A 49 3.88 -2.40 -3.11
N ILE A 50 3.33 -1.21 -2.85
CA ILE A 50 4.07 -0.07 -2.30
C ILE A 50 4.64 -0.43 -0.92
N THR A 51 3.84 -1.03 -0.05
CA THR A 51 4.26 -1.41 1.30
C THR A 51 5.40 -2.44 1.26
N VAL A 52 5.28 -3.49 0.45
CA VAL A 52 6.33 -4.50 0.29
C VAL A 52 7.62 -3.90 -0.28
N LYS A 53 7.51 -3.01 -1.28
CA LYS A 53 8.67 -2.29 -1.83
C LYS A 53 9.31 -1.39 -0.76
N ALA A 54 8.52 -0.70 0.05
CA ALA A 54 8.99 0.17 1.14
C ALA A 54 9.71 -0.63 2.24
N ILE A 55 9.16 -1.77 2.67
CA ILE A 55 9.77 -2.68 3.65
C ILE A 55 11.14 -3.17 3.14
N ARG A 56 11.18 -3.65 1.89
CA ARG A 56 12.43 -4.13 1.27
C ARG A 56 13.48 -3.02 1.16
N HIS A 57 13.07 -1.82 0.77
CA HIS A 57 13.97 -0.67 0.67
C HIS A 57 14.45 -0.19 2.05
N ALA A 58 13.65 -0.37 3.11
CA ALA A 58 14.04 -0.10 4.50
C ALA A 58 14.94 -1.21 5.09
N GLU A 59 15.33 -2.20 4.29
CA GLU A 59 16.11 -3.38 4.71
C GLU A 59 15.47 -4.14 5.88
N ARG A 60 14.12 -4.12 5.94
CA ARG A 60 13.33 -4.80 6.97
C ARG A 60 12.82 -6.15 6.48
N SER A 61 12.56 -7.05 7.43
CA SER A 61 12.19 -8.44 7.17
C SER A 61 10.97 -8.83 8.00
N PRO A 62 9.77 -8.94 7.38
CA PRO A 62 8.57 -9.42 8.07
C PRO A 62 8.73 -10.83 8.63
N VAL A 63 9.58 -11.66 8.02
CA VAL A 63 9.87 -13.02 8.51
C VAL A 63 10.63 -12.95 9.82
N ASP A 64 11.69 -12.14 9.90
CA ASP A 64 12.48 -11.99 11.13
C ASP A 64 11.64 -11.32 12.23
N GLU A 65 10.84 -10.31 11.87
CA GLU A 65 9.98 -9.61 12.83
C GLU A 65 8.85 -10.49 13.36
N ARG A 66 8.33 -11.41 12.55
CA ARG A 66 7.39 -12.42 13.06
C ARG A 66 7.99 -13.24 14.21
N GLU A 67 9.31 -13.51 14.18
CA GLU A 67 10.00 -14.24 15.25
C GLU A 67 10.40 -13.35 16.43
N PHE A 68 10.86 -12.12 16.19
CA PHE A 68 11.52 -11.29 17.21
C PHE A 68 10.73 -10.05 17.64
N ASN A 69 9.78 -9.57 16.85
CA ASN A 69 8.99 -8.37 17.11
C ASN A 69 7.63 -8.37 16.36
N PHE A 70 6.74 -9.28 16.76
CA PHE A 70 5.49 -9.55 16.03
C PHE A 70 4.59 -8.31 15.86
N ASP A 71 4.55 -7.39 16.84
CA ASP A 71 3.72 -6.19 16.75
C ASP A 71 4.11 -5.29 15.56
N MET A 72 5.35 -5.39 15.06
CA MET A 72 5.79 -4.64 13.89
C MET A 72 5.02 -5.01 12.61
N LEU A 73 4.51 -6.24 12.51
CA LEU A 73 3.65 -6.65 11.38
C LEU A 73 2.35 -5.85 11.34
N SER A 74 1.84 -5.45 12.51
CA SER A 74 0.66 -4.59 12.61
C SER A 74 0.95 -3.14 12.19
N VAL A 75 2.19 -2.66 12.36
CA VAL A 75 2.63 -1.35 11.85
C VAL A 75 2.66 -1.34 10.31
N TYR A 76 3.12 -2.43 9.69
CA TYR A 76 3.09 -2.58 8.24
C TYR A 76 1.66 -2.65 7.69
N GLN A 77 0.77 -3.34 8.41
CA GLN A 77 -0.65 -3.36 8.07
C GLN A 77 -1.23 -1.94 8.16
N ALA A 78 -0.93 -1.19 9.22
CA ALA A 78 -1.39 0.18 9.40
C ALA A 78 -0.88 1.10 8.29
N PHE A 79 0.40 0.98 7.91
CA PHE A 79 0.99 1.70 6.78
C PHE A 79 0.27 1.40 5.47
N ALA A 80 0.03 0.12 5.16
CA ALA A 80 -0.70 -0.28 3.96
C ALA A 80 -2.14 0.26 3.95
N MET A 81 -2.82 0.29 5.10
CA MET A 81 -4.15 0.88 5.23
C MET A 81 -4.15 2.39 5.01
N LEU A 82 -3.12 3.12 5.46
CA LEU A 82 -2.96 4.53 5.16
C LEU A 82 -2.74 4.77 3.66
N VAL A 83 -1.84 4.00 3.03
CA VAL A 83 -1.62 4.07 1.57
C VAL A 83 -2.93 3.79 0.83
N TYR A 84 -3.67 2.74 1.21
CA TYR A 84 -4.98 2.43 0.62
C TYR A 84 -5.98 3.57 0.79
N THR A 85 -6.01 4.23 1.95
CA THR A 85 -6.87 5.38 2.21
C THR A 85 -6.59 6.51 1.22
N TYR A 86 -5.33 6.88 1.01
CA TYR A 86 -4.98 7.96 0.09
C TYR A 86 -5.13 7.58 -1.39
N LEU A 87 -4.94 6.30 -1.74
CA LEU A 87 -5.26 5.80 -3.08
C LEU A 87 -6.76 5.77 -3.36
N THR A 88 -7.62 5.72 -2.35
CA THR A 88 -9.09 5.63 -2.55
C THR A 88 -9.82 6.93 -2.27
N LEU A 89 -9.21 7.89 -1.60
CA LEU A 89 -9.83 9.18 -1.28
C LEU A 89 -10.36 9.92 -2.52
N PRO A 90 -9.61 10.03 -3.64
CA PRO A 90 -10.11 10.72 -4.84
C PRO A 90 -11.27 9.98 -5.55
N LEU A 91 -11.47 8.68 -5.27
CA LEU A 91 -12.56 7.90 -5.87
C LEU A 91 -13.95 8.33 -5.38
N ALA A 92 -14.01 9.08 -4.28
CA ALA A 92 -15.26 9.68 -3.79
C ALA A 92 -15.89 10.63 -4.84
N GLU A 93 -15.07 11.34 -5.63
CA GLU A 93 -15.55 12.19 -6.73
C GLU A 93 -16.25 11.40 -7.85
N GLU A 94 -15.93 10.10 -7.94
CA GLU A 94 -16.51 9.16 -8.90
C GLU A 94 -17.62 8.29 -8.28
N ASN A 95 -18.06 8.61 -7.05
CA ASN A 95 -19.06 7.85 -6.28
C ASN A 95 -18.66 6.38 -6.01
N ILE A 96 -17.37 6.11 -5.91
CA ILE A 96 -16.84 4.78 -5.56
C ILE A 96 -16.38 4.83 -4.10
N ALA A 97 -17.11 4.15 -3.22
CA ALA A 97 -16.81 4.10 -1.79
C ALA A 97 -15.88 2.91 -1.46
N PRO A 98 -14.78 3.11 -0.70
CA PRO A 98 -13.91 2.03 -0.27
C PRO A 98 -14.57 1.14 0.81
N ASP A 99 -14.19 -0.14 0.80
CA ASP A 99 -14.53 -1.10 1.86
C ASP A 99 -13.27 -1.39 2.67
N PHE A 100 -13.07 -0.61 3.74
CA PHE A 100 -11.88 -0.70 4.59
C PHE A 100 -11.77 -2.04 5.34
N VAL A 101 -12.90 -2.70 5.64
CA VAL A 101 -12.90 -4.00 6.32
C VAL A 101 -12.39 -5.08 5.38
N LYS A 102 -12.95 -5.14 4.16
CA LYS A 102 -12.50 -6.08 3.13
C LYS A 102 -11.06 -5.80 2.71
N ALA A 103 -10.69 -4.53 2.57
CA ALA A 103 -9.33 -4.14 2.22
C ALA A 103 -8.32 -4.58 3.29
N SER A 104 -8.61 -4.36 4.58
CA SER A 104 -7.75 -4.78 5.70
C SER A 104 -7.45 -6.28 5.68
N VAL A 105 -8.49 -7.12 5.50
CA VAL A 105 -8.32 -8.57 5.39
C VAL A 105 -7.48 -8.95 4.17
N THR A 106 -7.72 -8.31 3.02
CA THR A 106 -6.99 -8.61 1.78
C THR A 106 -5.53 -8.19 1.87
N ILE A 107 -5.25 -7.03 2.47
CA ILE A 107 -3.91 -6.49 2.70
C ILE A 107 -3.09 -7.46 3.55
N VAL A 108 -3.62 -7.87 4.71
CA VAL A 108 -2.89 -8.78 5.61
C VAL A 108 -2.60 -10.12 4.95
N LYS A 109 -3.57 -10.71 4.25
CA LYS A 109 -3.36 -11.96 3.51
C LYS A 109 -2.33 -11.83 2.39
N SER A 110 -2.23 -10.65 1.79
CA SER A 110 -1.32 -10.40 0.67
C SER A 110 0.11 -10.10 1.13
N ILE A 111 0.28 -9.34 2.21
CA ILE A 111 1.61 -9.01 2.76
C ILE A 111 2.18 -10.19 3.57
N PHE A 112 1.33 -10.91 4.31
CA PHE A 112 1.74 -11.97 5.24
C PHE A 112 1.20 -13.35 4.84
N ALA A 113 1.37 -13.72 3.56
CA ALA A 113 0.82 -14.94 2.98
C ALA A 113 1.27 -16.25 3.69
N GLU A 114 2.39 -16.22 4.41
CA GLU A 114 2.94 -17.37 5.16
C GLU A 114 2.44 -17.47 6.62
N SER A 115 1.59 -16.53 7.06
CA SER A 115 1.01 -16.51 8.41
C SER A 115 -0.35 -17.21 8.46
N GLY A 116 -0.78 -17.60 9.66
CA GLY A 116 -2.07 -18.26 9.90
C GLY A 116 -3.22 -17.28 10.16
N GLU A 117 -4.46 -17.78 10.19
CA GLU A 117 -5.65 -16.94 10.42
C GLU A 117 -5.66 -16.25 11.80
N GLU A 118 -5.11 -16.91 12.82
CA GLU A 118 -4.99 -16.32 14.17
C GLU A 118 -4.04 -15.12 14.16
N GLU A 119 -2.84 -15.29 13.60
CA GLU A 119 -1.87 -14.19 13.44
C GLU A 119 -2.43 -13.06 12.59
N TRP A 120 -3.14 -13.38 11.50
CA TRP A 120 -3.80 -12.36 10.69
C TRP A 120 -4.82 -11.55 11.49
N ALA A 121 -5.62 -12.20 12.35
CA ALA A 121 -6.59 -11.50 13.18
C ALA A 121 -5.90 -10.54 14.16
N GLU A 122 -4.82 -10.98 14.82
CA GLU A 122 -4.04 -10.14 15.75
C GLU A 122 -3.40 -8.94 15.03
N ILE A 123 -2.80 -9.18 13.85
CA ILE A 123 -2.21 -8.13 13.01
C ILE A 123 -3.27 -7.10 12.61
N ILE A 124 -4.47 -7.56 12.21
CA ILE A 124 -5.59 -6.67 11.83
C ILE A 124 -6.05 -5.87 13.04
N GLU A 125 -6.22 -6.48 14.21
CA GLU A 125 -6.71 -5.80 15.41
C GLU A 125 -5.75 -4.69 15.85
N SER A 126 -4.48 -5.04 16.09
CA SER A 126 -3.45 -4.06 16.50
C SER A 126 -3.24 -3.01 15.40
N GLY A 127 -3.17 -3.43 14.14
CA GLY A 127 -2.88 -2.53 13.02
C GLY A 127 -4.03 -1.56 12.75
N THR A 128 -5.28 -2.00 12.89
CA THR A 128 -6.45 -1.12 12.80
C THR A 128 -6.45 -0.09 13.92
N HIS A 129 -6.04 -0.48 15.13
CA HIS A 129 -5.90 0.47 16.24
C HIS A 129 -4.84 1.53 15.94
N LYS A 130 -3.64 1.13 15.48
CA LYS A 130 -2.58 2.06 15.09
C LYS A 130 -3.01 2.98 13.94
N PHE A 131 -3.68 2.44 12.92
CA PHE A 131 -4.27 3.20 11.83
C PHE A 131 -5.22 4.30 12.33
N GLN A 132 -6.11 3.97 13.28
CA GLN A 132 -7.02 4.95 13.90
C GLN A 132 -6.27 6.01 14.71
N LEU A 133 -5.30 5.60 15.53
CA LEU A 133 -4.47 6.54 16.30
C LEU A 133 -3.80 7.58 15.39
N ILE A 134 -3.25 7.14 14.26
CA ILE A 134 -2.64 8.05 13.27
C ILE A 134 -3.70 8.91 12.59
N GLY A 135 -4.86 8.36 12.25
CA GLY A 135 -5.96 9.10 11.62
C GLY A 135 -6.51 10.23 12.49
N ASP A 136 -6.71 9.94 13.78
CA ASP A 136 -7.34 10.84 14.75
C ASP A 136 -6.36 11.81 15.41
N ALA A 137 -5.05 11.59 15.22
CA ALA A 137 -4.01 12.44 15.80
C ALA A 137 -4.06 13.88 15.29
N GLU A 138 -4.28 14.82 16.20
CA GLU A 138 -4.26 16.28 15.95
C GLU A 138 -2.87 16.90 16.11
N GLN A 139 -1.87 16.13 16.54
CA GLN A 139 -0.50 16.64 16.67
C GLN A 139 0.09 16.97 15.29
N GLU A 140 0.78 18.11 15.20
CA GLU A 140 1.29 18.65 13.93
C GLU A 140 2.14 17.65 13.14
N HIS A 141 2.99 16.87 13.81
CA HIS A 141 3.83 15.87 13.14
C HIS A 141 3.01 14.76 12.46
N TRP A 142 1.90 14.33 13.08
CA TRP A 142 1.01 13.35 12.46
C TRP A 142 0.18 13.95 11.32
N MET A 143 -0.22 15.21 11.42
CA MET A 143 -0.86 15.93 10.32
C MET A 143 0.09 16.05 9.10
N ASN A 144 1.34 16.42 9.33
CA ASN A 144 2.37 16.52 8.28
C ASN A 144 2.66 15.15 7.68
N TYR A 145 2.82 14.11 8.50
CA TYR A 145 2.99 12.73 8.06
C TYR A 145 1.88 12.28 7.11
N ARG A 146 0.62 12.48 7.50
CA ARG A 146 -0.56 12.17 6.70
C ARG A 146 -0.55 12.93 5.36
N GLN A 147 -0.20 14.22 5.39
CA GLN A 147 -0.13 15.04 4.19
C GLN A 147 0.98 14.59 3.23
N ASP A 148 2.14 14.19 3.76
CA ASP A 148 3.26 13.75 2.93
C ASP A 148 3.00 12.36 2.34
N LEU A 149 2.34 11.47 3.08
CA LEU A 149 1.90 10.17 2.57
C LEU A 149 0.83 10.30 1.49
N ASP A 150 -0.13 11.23 1.64
CA ASP A 150 -1.11 11.59 0.61
C ASP A 150 -0.42 12.04 -0.68
N LYS A 151 0.46 13.04 -0.58
CA LYS A 151 1.22 13.53 -1.74
C LYS A 151 2.03 12.42 -2.40
N ALA A 152 2.67 11.55 -1.63
CA ALA A 152 3.43 10.43 -2.16
C ALA A 152 2.53 9.44 -2.92
N ALA A 153 1.37 9.09 -2.37
CA ALA A 153 0.40 8.21 -3.01
C ALA A 153 -0.11 8.79 -4.35
N ILE A 154 -0.48 10.07 -4.36
CA ILE A 154 -0.93 10.74 -5.59
C ILE A 154 0.21 10.87 -6.61
N ALA A 155 1.41 11.28 -6.18
CA ALA A 155 2.57 11.38 -7.06
C ALA A 155 2.92 10.02 -7.69
N PHE A 156 2.83 8.93 -6.93
CA PHE A 156 3.03 7.57 -7.44
C PHE A 156 2.02 7.21 -8.53
N VAL A 157 0.73 7.54 -8.33
CA VAL A 157 -0.31 7.30 -9.35
C VAL A 157 -0.07 8.12 -10.61
N VAL A 158 0.29 9.40 -10.45
CA VAL A 158 0.54 10.29 -11.58
C VAL A 158 1.77 9.84 -12.36
N ALA A 159 2.91 9.61 -11.70
CA ALA A 159 4.14 9.16 -12.36
C ALA A 159 4.00 7.79 -13.03
N GLY A 160 3.21 6.89 -12.44
CA GLY A 160 2.97 5.58 -13.04
C GLY A 160 1.99 5.57 -14.23
N THR A 161 1.32 6.69 -14.52
CA THR A 161 0.26 6.75 -15.56
C THR A 161 0.35 7.95 -16.50
N ASP A 162 1.28 8.87 -16.28
CA ASP A 162 1.49 10.05 -17.12
C ASP A 162 2.95 10.11 -17.58
N GLU A 163 3.19 9.84 -18.86
CA GLU A 163 4.52 9.82 -19.49
C GLU A 163 5.23 11.19 -19.48
N ASN A 164 4.55 12.27 -19.08
CA ASN A 164 5.11 13.62 -19.03
C ASN A 164 5.66 14.01 -17.65
N THR A 165 5.60 13.13 -16.65
CA THR A 165 6.21 13.41 -15.35
C THR A 165 7.73 13.46 -15.45
N PRO A 166 8.41 14.32 -14.67
CA PRO A 166 9.87 14.40 -14.69
C PRO A 166 10.56 13.28 -13.89
N TYR A 167 9.80 12.33 -13.34
CA TYR A 167 10.24 11.21 -12.53
C TYR A 167 9.33 10.00 -12.76
N GLU A 168 9.85 8.81 -12.48
CA GLU A 168 9.15 7.54 -12.54
C GLU A 168 8.50 7.18 -11.19
N LYS A 169 7.52 6.28 -11.17
CA LYS A 169 6.89 5.82 -9.92
C LYS A 169 7.90 5.15 -8.97
N GLU A 170 8.94 4.51 -9.51
CA GLU A 170 10.02 3.87 -8.74
C GLU A 170 10.83 4.88 -7.92
N ASP A 171 10.94 6.13 -8.38
CA ASP A 171 11.68 7.19 -7.69
C ASP A 171 11.01 7.60 -6.36
N LEU A 172 9.76 7.19 -6.14
CA LEU A 172 8.98 7.47 -4.93
C LEU A 172 9.16 6.39 -3.85
N ILE A 173 9.70 5.21 -4.20
CA ILE A 173 9.89 4.11 -3.24
C ILE A 173 10.76 4.52 -2.04
N PRO A 174 11.87 5.27 -2.20
CA PRO A 174 12.64 5.77 -1.06
C PRO A 174 11.82 6.65 -0.12
N LEU A 175 10.88 7.46 -0.65
CA LEU A 175 9.99 8.29 0.17
C LEU A 175 9.00 7.44 0.98
N PHE A 176 8.37 6.43 0.35
CA PHE A 176 7.51 5.50 1.08
C PHE A 176 8.27 4.71 2.14
N SER A 177 9.52 4.32 1.85
CA SER A 177 10.40 3.66 2.82
C SER A 177 10.73 4.56 4.01
N ALA A 178 11.04 5.84 3.78
CA ALA A 178 11.25 6.81 4.86
C ALA A 178 9.98 7.00 5.72
N LEU A 179 8.81 7.14 5.10
CA LEU A 179 7.53 7.26 5.81
C LEU A 179 7.17 5.99 6.59
N LEU A 180 7.49 4.81 6.06
CA LEU A 180 7.34 3.54 6.75
C LEU A 180 8.26 3.48 7.98
N SER A 181 9.54 3.84 7.83
CA SER A 181 10.51 3.82 8.93
C SER A 181 10.13 4.77 10.06
N LEU A 182 9.66 5.97 9.75
CA LEU A 182 9.12 6.90 10.76
C LEU A 182 7.96 6.28 11.55
N LEU A 183 7.08 5.55 10.86
CA LEU A 183 5.98 4.86 11.52
C LEU A 183 6.47 3.73 12.42
N CYS A 184 7.43 2.94 11.93
CA CYS A 184 8.04 1.87 12.70
C CYS A 184 8.75 2.40 13.95
N GLU A 185 9.46 3.52 13.86
CA GLU A 185 10.13 4.16 15.00
C GLU A 185 9.12 4.68 16.04
N ALA A 186 8.01 5.25 15.58
CA ALA A 186 6.95 5.74 16.47
C ALA A 186 6.32 4.62 17.30
N PHE A 187 6.11 3.45 16.69
CA PHE A 187 5.48 2.30 17.34
C PHE A 187 6.47 1.26 17.91
N ALA A 188 7.78 1.43 17.74
CA ALA A 188 8.79 0.53 18.30
C ALA A 188 8.95 0.65 19.83
N ASN A 189 8.41 1.72 20.43
CA ASN A 189 8.52 2.01 21.87
C ASN A 189 7.18 1.94 22.62
N ASP A 190 6.12 1.46 21.97
CA ASP A 190 4.79 1.27 22.58
C ASP A 190 4.68 -0.07 23.34
#